data_AF-A0A536XJP9-F1
#
_entry.id   AF-A0A536XJP9-F1
#
_cell.length_a   1.000
_cell.length_b   1.000
_cell.length_c   1.000
_cell.angle_alpha   90.00
_cell.angle_beta   90.00
_cell.angle_gamma   90.00
#
_symmetry.space_group_name_H-M   'P 1'
#
loop_
_entity.id
_entity.type
_entity.pdbx_description
1 polymer ?
#
loop_
_entity_poly.entity_id
_entity_poly.type
_entity_poly.pdbx_seq_one_letter_code
_entity_poly.pdbx_strand_id
1 'polypeptide(L)'
;MGLRFLGLVAAAILIGACVSQTRAPSQLPSVQWRAVAFSDVPGWTEDRLDDAWRPFVSGCTVLLERLATKPDWRDICIAARASEPRDAPAARSFFEQHF
;
A
#
# COMPACT_ATOMS: atom_id res chain seq x y z
N MET A 1 35.98 26.93 -42.14
CA MET A 1 35.25 26.98 -40.86
C MET A 1 33.98 26.09 -40.82
N GLY A 2 33.84 25.05 -41.68
CA GLY A 2 32.60 24.26 -41.78
C GLY A 2 32.67 22.80 -41.31
N LEU A 3 33.86 22.19 -41.33
CA LEU A 3 34.02 20.76 -41.03
C LEU A 3 34.01 20.43 -39.52
N ARG A 4 34.41 21.41 -38.69
CA ARG A 4 34.41 21.29 -37.21
C ARG A 4 33.00 21.34 -36.61
N PHE A 5 32.11 22.13 -37.21
CA PHE A 5 30.71 22.22 -36.78
C PHE A 5 29.92 20.95 -37.14
N LEU A 6 30.21 20.34 -38.29
CA LEU A 6 29.56 19.08 -38.71
C LEU A 6 29.90 17.92 -37.76
N GLY A 7 31.14 17.86 -37.26
CA GLY A 7 31.60 16.83 -36.32
C GLY A 7 30.93 16.90 -34.95
N LEU A 8 30.64 18.11 -34.46
CA LEU A 8 29.96 18.32 -33.17
C LEU A 8 28.48 17.93 -33.21
N VAL A 9 27.81 18.16 -34.34
CA VAL A 9 26.40 17.78 -34.52
C VAL A 9 26.25 16.25 -34.61
N ALA A 10 27.16 15.56 -35.30
CA ALA A 10 27.16 14.10 -35.39
C ALA A 10 27.38 13.42 -34.02
N ALA A 11 28.24 14.00 -33.16
CA ALA A 11 28.49 13.48 -31.81
C ALA A 11 27.28 13.64 -30.87
N ALA A 12 26.48 14.70 -31.03
CA ALA A 12 25.29 14.93 -30.20
C ALA A 12 24.16 13.91 -30.48
N ILE A 13 24.04 13.44 -31.73
CA ILE A 13 23.00 12.48 -32.14
C ILE A 13 23.26 11.08 -31.56
N LEU A 14 24.53 10.70 -31.36
CA LEU A 14 24.88 9.39 -30.79
C LEU A 14 24.59 9.27 -29.28
N ILE A 15 24.44 10.39 -28.56
CA ILE A 15 24.15 10.41 -27.11
C ILE A 15 22.64 10.37 -26.82
N GLY A 16 21.78 10.66 -27.83
CA GLY A 16 20.32 10.74 -27.67
C GLY A 16 19.55 9.42 -27.75
N ALA A 17 20.21 8.30 -28.11
CA ALA A 17 19.52 7.03 -28.37
C ALA A 17 19.04 6.29 -27.12
N CYS A 18 19.39 6.75 -25.92
CA CYS A 18 18.87 6.22 -24.65
C CYS A 18 17.60 6.95 -24.20
N VAL A 19 16.81 7.53 -25.11
CA VAL A 19 15.45 7.97 -24.78
C VAL A 19 14.69 6.74 -24.27
N SER A 20 14.35 6.79 -22.99
CA SER A 20 13.57 5.76 -22.30
C SER A 20 12.31 5.48 -23.13
N GLN A 21 12.26 4.30 -23.74
CA GLN A 21 11.07 3.84 -24.42
C GLN A 21 9.97 3.72 -23.38
N THR A 22 9.06 4.70 -23.35
CA THR A 22 7.88 4.67 -22.50
C THR A 22 7.02 3.53 -23.02
N ARG A 23 7.11 2.35 -22.39
CA ARG A 23 6.16 1.27 -22.65
C ARG A 23 4.78 1.81 -22.32
N ALA A 24 3.86 1.73 -23.29
CA ALA A 24 2.45 1.95 -23.02
C ALA A 24 2.05 1.07 -21.82
N PRO A 25 1.25 1.58 -20.87
CA PRO A 25 0.81 0.77 -19.74
C PRO A 25 0.15 -0.50 -20.27
N SER A 26 0.68 -1.67 -19.90
CA SER A 26 -0.04 -2.92 -20.09
C SER A 26 -1.37 -2.81 -19.34
N GLN A 27 -2.50 -2.99 -20.02
CA GLN A 27 -3.81 -3.04 -19.38
C GLN A 27 -3.83 -4.25 -18.46
N LEU A 28 -3.58 -4.02 -17.16
CA LEU A 28 -3.75 -5.05 -16.15
C LEU A 28 -5.25 -5.44 -16.09
N PRO A 29 -5.57 -6.71 -15.86
CA PRO A 29 -6.94 -7.11 -15.57
C PRO A 29 -7.52 -6.23 -14.45
N SER A 30 -8.74 -5.71 -14.63
CA SER A 30 -9.40 -4.94 -13.58
C SER A 30 -9.71 -5.86 -12.40
N VAL A 31 -9.13 -5.57 -11.23
CA VAL A 31 -9.48 -6.26 -9.97
C VAL A 31 -10.81 -5.69 -9.46
N GLN A 32 -11.76 -6.58 -9.20
CA GLN A 32 -13.03 -6.24 -8.56
C GLN A 32 -12.97 -6.67 -7.09
N TRP A 33 -13.33 -5.76 -6.20
CA TRP A 33 -13.43 -6.04 -4.76
C TRP A 33 -14.88 -6.32 -4.42
N ARG A 34 -15.12 -7.37 -3.63
CA ARG A 34 -16.44 -7.74 -3.14
C ARG A 34 -16.35 -7.95 -1.63
N ALA A 35 -17.25 -7.32 -0.89
CA ALA A 35 -17.38 -7.58 0.54
C ALA A 35 -17.83 -9.03 0.78
N VAL A 36 -17.29 -9.64 1.84
CA VAL A 36 -17.60 -10.99 2.30
C VAL A 36 -17.74 -10.96 3.81
N ALA A 37 -18.39 -11.97 4.41
CA ALA A 37 -18.38 -12.11 5.85
C ALA A 37 -16.99 -12.56 6.32
N PHE A 38 -16.59 -12.22 7.55
CA PHE A 38 -15.36 -12.74 8.14
C PHE A 38 -15.34 -14.27 8.21
N SER A 39 -16.50 -14.91 8.40
CA SER A 39 -16.65 -16.37 8.34
C SER A 39 -16.31 -16.98 6.98
N ASP A 40 -16.31 -16.18 5.91
CA ASP A 40 -15.97 -16.63 4.56
C ASP A 40 -14.46 -16.53 4.28
N VAL A 41 -13.68 -15.94 5.19
CA VAL A 41 -12.23 -15.82 5.08
C VAL A 41 -11.57 -17.12 5.61
N PRO A 42 -10.89 -17.91 4.75
CA PRO A 42 -10.29 -19.16 5.18
C PRO A 42 -9.25 -18.95 6.29
N GLY A 43 -9.38 -19.69 7.39
CA GLY A 43 -8.48 -19.61 8.54
C GLY A 43 -8.77 -18.49 9.53
N TRP A 44 -9.81 -17.66 9.30
CA TRP A 44 -10.11 -16.51 10.16
C TRP A 44 -10.36 -16.87 11.62
N THR A 45 -11.06 -17.98 11.86
CA THR A 45 -11.40 -18.43 13.23
C THR A 45 -10.19 -19.04 13.93
N GLU A 46 -9.31 -19.69 13.17
CA GLU A 46 -8.14 -20.40 13.65
C GLU A 46 -6.94 -19.47 13.90
N ASP A 47 -6.89 -18.31 13.24
CA ASP A 47 -5.76 -17.41 13.31
C ASP A 47 -5.50 -16.85 14.72
N ARG A 48 -4.23 -16.64 15.03
CA ARG A 48 -3.78 -15.98 16.26
C ARG A 48 -3.73 -14.48 16.04
N LEU A 49 -4.90 -13.87 15.98
CA LEU A 49 -5.03 -12.43 15.68
C LEU A 49 -4.40 -11.51 16.74
N ASP A 50 -4.07 -12.03 17.92
CA ASP A 50 -3.25 -11.34 18.92
C ASP A 50 -1.80 -11.14 18.46
N ASP A 51 -1.24 -12.06 17.66
CA ASP A 51 0.10 -11.92 17.07
C ASP A 51 0.14 -10.76 16.04
N ALA A 52 -0.98 -10.49 15.37
CA ALA A 52 -1.12 -9.40 14.40
C ALA A 52 -1.33 -8.02 15.06
N TRP A 53 -1.65 -7.98 16.36
CA TRP A 53 -2.06 -6.75 17.04
C TRP A 53 -0.94 -5.70 17.10
N ARG A 54 0.26 -6.09 17.50
CA ARG A 54 1.42 -5.19 17.61
C ARG A 54 1.79 -4.56 16.26
N PRO A 55 1.92 -5.35 15.16
CA PRO A 55 2.09 -4.79 13.81
C PRO A 55 0.96 -3.83 13.40
N PHE A 56 -0.30 -4.16 13.69
CA PHE A 56 -1.45 -3.33 13.36
C PHE A 56 -1.38 -1.96 14.04
N VAL A 57 -1.15 -1.92 15.36
CA VAL A 57 -1.00 -0.67 16.12
C VAL A 57 0.22 0.13 15.63
N SER A 58 1.31 -0.54 15.26
CA SER A 58 2.48 0.13 14.67
C SER A 58 2.15 0.83 13.34
N GLY A 59 1.34 0.19 12.48
CA GLY A 59 0.85 0.80 11.25
C GLY A 59 -0.05 2.01 11.51
N CYS A 60 -0.86 1.94 12.57
CA CYS A 60 -1.73 3.03 12.99
C CYS A 60 -0.98 4.32 13.36
N THR A 61 0.24 4.23 13.90
CA THR A 61 1.08 5.42 14.14
C THR A 61 1.29 6.21 12.84
N VAL A 62 1.68 5.54 11.76
CA VAL A 62 1.93 6.18 10.46
C VAL A 62 0.63 6.68 9.81
N LEU A 63 -0.46 5.95 9.97
CA LEU A 63 -1.75 6.33 9.39
C LEU A 63 -2.33 7.59 10.05
N LEU A 64 -2.17 7.73 11.37
CA LEU A 64 -2.58 8.93 12.10
C LEU A 64 -1.76 10.17 11.72
N GLU A 65 -0.52 10.01 11.24
CA GLU A 65 0.27 11.11 10.67
C GLU A 65 -0.20 11.51 9.26
N ARG A 66 -0.99 10.65 8.58
CA ARG A 66 -1.40 10.80 7.18
C ARG A 66 -2.89 11.09 7.01
N LEU A 67 -3.58 11.57 8.05
CA LEU A 67 -5.03 11.77 8.06
C LEU A 67 -5.55 12.67 6.92
N ALA A 68 -4.76 13.63 6.45
CA ALA A 68 -5.12 14.45 5.29
C ALA A 68 -5.37 13.61 4.01
N THR A 69 -4.75 12.44 3.90
CA THR A 69 -4.86 11.53 2.73
C THR A 69 -5.53 10.20 3.04
N LYS A 70 -5.73 9.88 4.33
CA LYS A 70 -6.29 8.63 4.85
C LYS A 70 -7.24 8.88 6.04
N PRO A 71 -8.28 9.71 5.87
CA PRO A 71 -9.13 10.12 6.99
C PRO A 71 -9.91 8.95 7.62
N ASP A 72 -10.30 7.96 6.82
CA ASP A 72 -11.10 6.80 7.26
C ASP A 72 -10.42 5.94 8.33
N TRP A 73 -9.09 6.03 8.44
CA TRP A 73 -8.31 5.27 9.42
C TRP A 73 -8.29 5.90 10.82
N ARG A 74 -8.75 7.16 10.96
CA ARG A 74 -8.63 7.93 12.20
C ARG A 74 -9.24 7.20 13.39
N ASP A 75 -10.52 6.88 13.29
CA ASP A 75 -11.29 6.42 14.44
C ASP A 75 -10.90 4.99 14.83
N ILE A 76 -10.65 4.12 13.83
CA ILE A 76 -10.15 2.75 14.05
C ILE A 76 -8.78 2.78 14.74
N CYS A 77 -7.86 3.64 14.29
CA CYS A 77 -6.53 3.72 14.88
C CYS A 77 -6.51 4.35 16.27
N ILE A 78 -7.43 5.27 16.58
CA ILE A 78 -7.63 5.77 17.94
C ILE A 78 -8.16 4.64 18.84
N ALA A 79 -9.18 3.91 18.38
CA ALA A 79 -9.73 2.77 19.12
C ALA A 79 -8.69 1.66 19.36
N ALA A 80 -7.88 1.35 18.34
CA ALA A 80 -6.81 0.35 18.42
C ALA A 80 -5.75 0.73 19.46
N ARG A 81 -5.33 2.00 19.50
CA ARG A 81 -4.34 2.49 20.50
C ARG A 81 -4.89 2.51 21.92
N ALA A 82 -6.20 2.65 22.09
CA ALA A 82 -6.87 2.58 23.38
C ALA A 82 -7.17 1.14 23.81
N SER A 83 -7.06 0.18 22.89
CA SER A 83 -7.34 -1.24 23.11
C SER A 83 -6.06 -2.03 23.37
N GLU A 84 -6.16 -3.08 24.17
CA GLU A 84 -5.04 -3.98 24.44
C GLU A 84 -5.55 -5.43 24.58
N PRO A 85 -6.03 -6.05 23.48
CA PRO A 85 -6.47 -7.44 23.49
C PRO A 85 -5.33 -8.34 23.99
N ARG A 86 -5.69 -9.26 24.89
CA ARG A 86 -4.75 -10.17 25.56
C ARG A 86 -4.71 -11.56 24.90
N ASP A 87 -5.63 -11.82 23.97
CA ASP A 87 -5.80 -13.10 23.31
C ASP A 87 -6.42 -12.95 21.90
N ALA A 88 -6.37 -14.03 21.12
CA ALA A 88 -6.90 -14.06 19.76
C ALA A 88 -8.41 -13.73 19.68
N PRO A 89 -9.30 -14.24 20.57
CA PRO A 89 -10.72 -13.86 20.54
C PRO A 89 -10.99 -12.37 20.73
N ALA A 90 -10.28 -11.70 21.65
CA ALA A 90 -10.41 -10.26 21.85
C ALA A 90 -9.91 -9.46 20.65
N ALA A 91 -8.76 -9.85 20.07
CA ALA A 91 -8.24 -9.21 18.86
C ALA A 91 -9.19 -9.41 17.66
N ARG A 92 -9.73 -10.62 17.51
CA ARG A 92 -10.75 -10.93 16.49
C ARG A 92 -11.98 -10.05 16.62
N SER A 93 -12.51 -9.96 17.83
CA SER A 93 -13.68 -9.12 18.12
C SER A 93 -13.45 -7.67 17.74
N PHE A 94 -12.23 -7.13 17.96
CA PHE A 94 -11.89 -5.79 17.51
C PHE A 94 -11.98 -5.67 15.98
N PHE A 95 -11.34 -6.58 15.23
CA PHE A 95 -11.35 -6.51 13.77
C PHE A 95 -12.77 -6.64 13.21
N GLU A 96 -13.57 -7.56 13.71
CA GLU A 96 -14.97 -7.76 13.27
C GLU A 96 -15.90 -6.59 13.61
N GLN A 97 -15.57 -5.79 14.63
CA GLN A 97 -16.35 -4.60 15.00
C GLN A 97 -15.97 -3.36 14.19
N HIS A 98 -14.75 -3.31 13.66
CA HIS A 98 -14.17 -2.10 13.06
C HIS A 98 -13.95 -2.17 11.55
N PHE A 99 -14.11 -3.34 10.92
CA PHE A 99 -13.96 -3.58 9.48
C PHE A 99 -15.16 -4.34 8.94
#